data_AF-A0A5N1K7F1-F1
#
_entry.id   AF-A0A5N1K7F1-F1
#
_cell.length_a   1.000
_cell.length_b   1.000
_cell.length_c   1.000
_cell.angle_alpha   90.00
_cell.angle_beta   90.00
_cell.angle_gamma   90.00
#
_symmetry.space_group_name_H-M   'P 1'
#
loop_
_entity.id
_entity.type
_entity.pdbx_description
1 polymer ?
#
loop_
_entity_poly.entity_id
_entity_poly.type
_entity_poly.pdbx_seq_one_letter_code
_entity_poly.pdbx_strand_id
1 'polypeptide(L)' 'MNATVESYDDEIEMVLAYHKGDMRAAMEALLKDRDFLIKEIEYACLAMSLGFSRGWKPTVFAK' A
#
# COMPACT_ATOMS: atom_id res chain seq x y z
N MET A 1 -21.31 0.45 14.93
CA MET A 1 -20.00 1.10 15.18
C MET A 1 -19.87 2.18 14.12
N ASN A 2 -19.89 3.45 14.51
CA ASN A 2 -19.77 4.56 13.57
C ASN A 2 -18.33 4.59 13.07
N ALA A 3 -18.12 4.26 11.79
CA ALA A 3 -16.84 4.48 11.15
C ALA A 3 -16.57 5.99 11.20
N THR A 4 -15.60 6.40 12.00
CA THR A 4 -15.00 7.72 11.87
C THR A 4 -14.48 7.79 10.44
N VAL A 5 -14.93 8.77 9.67
CA VAL A 5 -14.34 9.06 8.36
C VAL A 5 -12.89 9.41 8.67
N GLU A 6 -11.97 8.47 8.47
CA GLU A 6 -10.55 8.74 8.61
C GLU A 6 -10.19 9.77 7.54
N SER A 7 -9.90 11.00 7.99
CA SER A 7 -9.39 12.04 7.10
C SER A 7 -7.90 11.76 6.89
N TYR A 8 -7.51 11.75 5.62
CA TYR A 8 -6.11 11.60 5.20
C TYR A 8 -5.40 12.95 5.06
N ASP A 9 -6.03 14.06 5.46
CA ASP A 9 -5.52 15.42 5.19
C ASP A 9 -4.10 15.63 5.75
N ASP A 10 -3.84 15.23 6.99
CA ASP A 10 -2.53 15.39 7.63
C ASP A 10 -1.44 14.55 6.92
N GLU A 11 -1.79 13.36 6.46
CA GLU A 11 -0.87 12.45 5.76
C GLU A 11 -0.59 12.94 4.34
N ILE A 12 -1.61 13.46 3.66
CA ILE A 12 -1.47 14.10 2.35
C ILE A 12 -0.54 15.31 2.47
N GLU A 13 -0.78 16.21 3.42
CA GLU A 13 0.06 17.38 3.64
C GLU A 13 1.51 16.99 3.96
N MET A 14 1.73 15.94 4.73
CA MET A 14 3.07 15.41 5.01
C MET A 14 3.77 14.91 3.74
N VAL A 15 3.09 14.14 2.88
CA VAL A 15 3.65 13.66 1.61
C VAL A 15 3.98 14.84 0.69
N LEU A 16 3.06 15.81 0.59
CA LEU A 16 3.29 17.01 -0.23
C LEU A 16 4.47 17.85 0.30
N ALA A 17 4.56 18.05 1.62
CA ALA A 17 5.66 18.76 2.25
C ALA A 17 7.01 18.09 1.99
N TYR A 18 7.07 16.75 2.07
CA TYR A 18 8.27 15.98 1.74
C TYR A 18 8.74 16.22 0.29
N HIS A 19 7.79 16.30 -0.64
CA HIS A 19 8.05 16.62 -2.05
C HIS A 19 8.06 18.14 -2.36
N LYS A 20 8.11 19.00 -1.34
CA LYS A 20 8.13 20.48 -1.49
C LYS A 20 6.97 21.03 -2.33
N GLY A 21 5.81 20.38 -2.27
CA GLY A 21 4.63 20.71 -3.05
C GLY A 21 4.66 20.22 -4.50
N ASP A 22 5.69 19.47 -4.93
CA ASP A 22 5.69 18.83 -6.26
C ASP A 22 4.73 17.64 -6.29
N MET A 23 3.51 17.92 -6.74
CA MET A 23 2.44 16.94 -6.90
C MET A 23 2.82 15.78 -7.81
N ARG A 24 3.60 16.01 -8.88
CA ARG A 24 3.97 14.94 -9.81
C ARG A 24 4.98 14.00 -9.17
N ALA A 25 5.98 14.54 -8.48
CA ALA A 25 6.96 13.74 -7.75
C ALA A 25 6.30 12.92 -6.62
N ALA A 26 5.36 13.51 -5.88
CA ALA A 26 4.60 12.82 -4.85
C ALA A 26 3.77 11.66 -5.42
N MET A 27 3.02 11.89 -6.50
CA MET A 27 2.25 10.84 -7.16
C MET A 27 3.16 9.74 -7.72
N GLU A 28 4.30 10.09 -8.32
CA GLU A 28 5.27 9.10 -8.81
C GLU A 28 5.80 8.22 -7.67
N ALA A 29 6.10 8.79 -6.51
CA ALA A 29 6.53 8.05 -5.33
C ALA A 29 5.44 7.06 -4.88
N LEU A 30 4.19 7.50 -4.74
CA LEU A 30 3.07 6.65 -4.36
C LEU A 30 2.83 5.50 -5.35
N LEU A 31 2.97 5.75 -6.65
CA LEU A 31 2.86 4.70 -7.67
C LEU A 31 3.99 3.67 -7.55
N LYS A 32 5.22 4.10 -7.25
CA LYS A 32 6.36 3.21 -7.00
C LYS A 32 6.15 2.38 -5.73
N ASP A 33 5.65 3.00 -4.66
CA ASP A 33 5.36 2.31 -3.41
C ASP A 33 4.26 1.26 -3.59
N ARG A 34 3.21 1.60 -4.34
CA ARG A 34 2.19 0.62 -4.75
C ARG A 34 2.82 -0.56 -5.48
N ASP A 35 3.65 -0.31 -6.50
CA ASP A 35 4.27 -1.39 -7.29
C ASP A 35 5.21 -2.25 -6.44
N PHE A 36 5.89 -1.64 -5.47
CA PHE A 36 6.70 -2.35 -4.48
C PHE A 36 5.84 -3.25 -3.57
N LEU A 37 4.75 -2.71 -3.01
CA LEU A 37 3.85 -3.46 -2.13
C LEU A 37 3.17 -4.64 -2.85
N ILE A 38 2.83 -4.47 -4.14
CA ILE A 38 2.30 -5.56 -4.97
C ILE A 38 3.33 -6.70 -5.05
N LYS A 39 4.61 -6.40 -5.30
CA LYS A 39 5.67 -7.41 -5.35
C LYS A 39 5.88 -8.09 -4.00
N GLU A 40 5.83 -7.35 -2.90
CA GLU A 40 5.92 -7.93 -1.55
C GLU A 40 4.78 -8.93 -1.29
N ILE A 41 3.56 -8.63 -1.74
CA ILE A 41 2.44 -9.57 -1.68
C ILE A 41 2.73 -10.81 -2.53
N GLU A 42 3.23 -10.65 -3.76
CA GLU A 42 3.61 -11.78 -4.62
C GLU A 42 4.69 -12.67 -3.96
N TYR A 43 5.70 -12.07 -3.34
CA TYR A 43 6.73 -12.80 -2.61
C TYR A 43 6.16 -13.53 -1.39
N ALA A 44 5.27 -12.88 -0.63
CA ALA A 44 4.57 -13.52 0.47
C ALA A 44 3.73 -14.71 -0.02
N CYS A 45 3.01 -14.59 -1.14
CA CYS A 45 2.25 -15.69 -1.75
C CYS A 45 3.11 -16.92 -2.08
N LEU A 46 4.35 -16.69 -2.53
CA LEU A 46 5.30 -17.74 -2.89
C LEU A 46 5.90 -18.39 -1.63
N ALA A 47 6.22 -17.60 -0.61
CA ALA A 47 6.78 -18.08 0.64
C ALA A 47 5.76 -18.83 1.52
N MET A 48 4.47 -18.49 1.42
CA MET A 48 3.43 -19.08 2.26
C MET A 48 3.05 -20.50 1.78
N SER A 49 3.09 -21.44 2.73
CA SER A 49 2.83 -22.86 2.52
C SER A 49 1.48 -23.32 3.10
N LEU A 50 1.05 -24.53 2.74
CA LEU A 50 -0.19 -25.12 3.27
C LEU A 50 -0.18 -25.35 4.80
N GLY A 51 0.98 -25.23 5.45
CA GLY A 51 1.17 -25.46 6.88
C GLY A 51 0.56 -24.37 7.77
N PHE A 52 1.39 -23.45 8.27
CA PHE A 52 0.98 -22.45 9.27
C PHE A 52 -0.20 -21.56 8.80
N SER A 53 -0.25 -21.19 7.52
CA SER A 53 -1.36 -20.40 6.98
C SER A 53 -2.58 -21.23 6.58
N ARG A 54 -2.54 -22.55 6.76
CA ARG A 54 -3.61 -23.50 6.38
C ARG A 54 -4.06 -23.35 4.93
N GLY A 55 -3.13 -23.00 4.05
CA GLY A 55 -3.39 -22.79 2.62
C GLY A 55 -3.94 -21.41 2.26
N TRP A 56 -4.15 -20.51 3.23
CA TRP A 56 -4.41 -19.11 2.91
C TRP A 56 -3.16 -18.48 2.28
N LYS A 57 -3.38 -17.69 1.22
CA LYS A 57 -2.38 -16.88 0.56
C LYS A 57 -2.91 -15.45 0.44
N PRO A 58 -2.07 -14.43 0.64
CA PRO A 58 -2.47 -13.06 0.39
C PRO A 58 -2.80 -12.90 -1.11
N THR A 59 -3.59 -11.91 -1.45
CA THR A 59 -4.01 -11.67 -2.83
C THR A 59 -4.05 -10.17 -3.04
N VAL A 60 -3.54 -9.73 -4.17
CA VAL A 60 -3.75 -8.34 -4.60
C VAL A 60 -5.22 -8.21 -5.00
N PHE A 61 -5.93 -7.24 -4.42
CA PHE A 61 -7.23 -6.81 -4.94
C PHE A 61 -7.00 -5.88 -6.14
N ALA A 62 -6.43 -6.42 -7.22
CA ALA A 62 -6.36 -5.70 -8.49
C ALA A 62 -7.68 -5.93 -9.23
N LYS A 63 -8.43 -4.86 -9.48
CA LYS A 63 -9.63 -4.86 -10.31
C LYS A 63 -9.26 -4.69 -11.78
#